data_AF-S5TM37-F1
#
_entry.id   AF-S5TM37-F1
#
_cell.length_a   1.000
_cell.length_b   1.000
_cell.length_c   1.000
_cell.angle_alpha   90.00
_cell.angle_beta   90.00
_cell.angle_gamma   90.00
#
_symmetry.space_group_name_H-M   'P 1'
#
loop_
_entity.id
_entity.type
_entity.pdbx_description
1 polymer ?
#
loop_
_entity_poly.entity_id
_entity_poly.type
_entity_poly.pdbx_seq_one_letter_code
_entity_poly.pdbx_strand_id
1 'polypeptide(L)'
;MRSARLRTEFTFQVAIRMANSLPGQKPRASVGGKLDSVDMNRFRTIHKESEGMTRRVILVDTTTGVCYLEFARGSAGGLTPLLDAHGKPVVASPGEYLT
;
A
#
# COMPACT_ATOMS: atom_id res chain seq x y z
N MET A 1 -4.61 -27.23 -13.14
CA MET A 1 -4.06 -26.36 -12.07
C MET A 1 -3.28 -25.18 -12.69
N ARG A 2 -3.92 -24.04 -12.97
CA ARG A 2 -3.25 -22.81 -13.49
C ARG A 2 -3.67 -21.49 -12.79
N SER A 3 -4.59 -21.56 -11.82
CA SER A 3 -5.30 -20.37 -11.30
C SER A 3 -4.55 -19.57 -10.22
N ALA A 4 -3.64 -20.21 -9.47
CA ALA A 4 -2.94 -19.57 -8.33
C ALA A 4 -1.83 -18.59 -8.74
N ARG A 5 -1.24 -18.74 -9.93
CA ARG A 5 -0.12 -17.90 -10.41
C ARG A 5 -0.60 -16.47 -10.66
N LEU A 6 -1.60 -16.34 -11.53
CA LEU A 6 -2.21 -15.10 -12.03
C LEU A 6 -2.72 -14.11 -10.95
N ARG A 7 -2.94 -14.56 -9.70
CA ARG A 7 -3.42 -13.70 -8.60
C ARG A 7 -2.32 -13.21 -7.67
N THR A 8 -1.24 -13.98 -7.50
CA THR A 8 -0.07 -13.48 -6.75
C THR A 8 0.62 -12.36 -7.53
N GLU A 9 0.58 -12.40 -8.87
CA GLU A 9 1.02 -11.29 -9.71
C GLU A 9 0.27 -9.97 -9.39
N PHE A 10 -0.99 -9.98 -8.94
CA PHE A 10 -1.78 -8.74 -8.78
C PHE A 10 -1.26 -7.83 -7.65
N THR A 11 -1.02 -8.36 -6.44
CA THR A 11 -0.45 -7.57 -5.33
C THR A 11 0.93 -7.01 -5.67
N PHE A 12 1.79 -7.86 -6.27
CA PHE A 12 3.13 -7.46 -6.65
C PHE A 12 3.10 -6.41 -7.77
N GLN A 13 2.22 -6.53 -8.76
CA GLN A 13 2.06 -5.51 -9.80
C GLN A 13 1.46 -4.21 -9.26
N VAL A 14 0.63 -4.23 -8.21
CA VAL A 14 0.20 -3.00 -7.51
C VAL A 14 1.37 -2.36 -6.77
N ALA A 15 2.16 -3.12 -6.01
CA ALA A 15 3.33 -2.60 -5.30
C ALA A 15 4.43 -2.09 -6.26
N ILE A 16 4.70 -2.82 -7.35
CA ILE A 16 5.63 -2.44 -8.43
C ILE A 16 5.10 -1.21 -9.18
N ARG A 17 3.78 -1.10 -9.41
CA ARG A 17 3.17 0.10 -10.00
C ARG A 17 3.28 1.31 -9.08
N MET A 18 3.09 1.14 -7.77
CA MET A 18 3.33 2.20 -6.78
C MET A 18 4.80 2.62 -6.75
N ALA A 19 5.75 1.67 -6.81
CA ALA A 19 7.19 1.95 -6.81
C ALA A 19 7.71 2.56 -8.12
N ASN A 20 7.08 2.25 -9.26
CA ASN A 20 7.50 2.71 -10.60
C ASN A 20 6.65 3.88 -11.15
N SER A 21 5.61 4.31 -10.44
CA SER A 21 4.79 5.46 -10.86
C SER A 21 5.52 6.75 -10.50
N LEU A 22 6.15 7.37 -11.50
CA LEU A 22 6.73 8.72 -11.38
C LEU A 22 5.68 9.72 -10.85
N PRO A 23 6.05 10.65 -9.95
CA PRO A 23 5.13 11.67 -9.46
C PRO A 23 4.77 12.64 -10.61
N GLY A 24 3.54 12.59 -11.12
CA GLY A 24 3.18 13.44 -12.27
C GLY A 24 1.75 13.41 -12.80
N GLN A 25 0.93 12.38 -12.55
CA GLN A 25 -0.48 12.39 -12.97
C GLN A 25 -1.40 12.82 -11.82
N LYS A 26 -1.90 14.06 -11.89
CA LYS A 26 -2.94 14.58 -10.99
C LYS A 26 -4.19 13.68 -11.05
N PRO A 27 -4.70 13.18 -9.92
CA PRO A 27 -6.05 12.65 -9.85
C PRO A 27 -7.07 13.71 -10.27
N ARG A 28 -8.03 13.31 -11.11
CA ARG A 28 -9.15 14.16 -11.53
C ARG A 28 -10.11 14.31 -10.33
N ALA A 29 -10.58 15.52 -10.07
CA ALA A 29 -11.26 15.85 -8.82
C ALA A 29 -12.56 15.08 -8.55
N SER A 30 -12.78 14.73 -7.28
CA SER A 30 -14.10 14.52 -6.67
C SER A 30 -14.10 15.19 -5.29
N VAL A 31 -14.93 16.23 -5.11
CA VAL A 31 -16.15 16.22 -4.27
C VAL A 31 -15.86 16.15 -2.77
N GLY A 32 -16.32 17.17 -2.04
CA GLY A 32 -15.95 17.40 -0.65
C GLY A 32 -16.47 16.36 0.34
N GLY A 33 -15.60 15.98 1.28
CA GLY A 33 -15.93 15.28 2.51
C GLY A 33 -15.68 16.18 3.71
N LYS A 34 -16.40 15.93 4.80
CA LYS A 34 -16.23 16.61 6.09
C LYS A 34 -14.82 16.28 6.64
N LEU A 35 -14.15 17.25 7.26
CA LEU A 35 -12.86 16.99 7.91
C LEU A 35 -13.13 16.27 9.23
N ASP A 36 -13.24 14.95 9.15
CA ASP A 36 -13.45 14.09 10.30
C ASP A 36 -12.18 14.05 11.18
N SER A 37 -12.38 13.73 12.46
CA SER A 37 -11.33 13.77 13.50
C SER A 37 -10.06 13.05 13.07
N VAL A 38 -8.90 13.67 13.30
CA VAL A 38 -7.58 13.09 12.97
C VAL A 38 -7.42 11.76 13.72
N ASP A 39 -7.63 10.65 13.01
CA ASP A 39 -7.43 9.31 13.54
C ASP A 39 -6.00 9.18 14.04
N MET A 40 -5.83 8.92 15.34
CA MET A 40 -4.51 8.81 16.00
C MET A 40 -3.71 7.56 15.60
N ASN A 41 -4.09 6.91 14.50
CA ASN A 41 -3.49 5.66 14.05
C ASN A 41 -2.36 5.95 13.08
N ARG A 42 -1.12 5.59 13.48
CA ARG A 42 0.07 5.68 12.61
C ARG A 42 -0.21 4.97 11.28
N PHE A 43 -0.39 3.66 11.29
CA PHE A 43 -0.42 2.89 10.05
C PHE A 43 -1.84 2.78 9.50
N ARG A 44 -2.11 3.44 8.36
CA ARG A 44 -3.37 3.26 7.63
C ARG A 44 -3.21 2.18 6.57
N THR A 45 -4.19 1.28 6.47
CA THR A 45 -4.24 0.29 5.37
C THR A 45 -4.78 0.94 4.11
N ILE A 46 -4.02 0.89 3.02
CA ILE A 46 -4.47 1.35 1.68
C ILE A 46 -4.80 0.18 0.74
N HIS A 47 -4.27 -1.02 1.00
CA HIS A 47 -4.59 -2.23 0.25
C HIS A 47 -4.45 -3.47 1.13
N LYS A 48 -5.33 -4.47 0.96
CA LYS A 48 -5.31 -5.71 1.74
C LYS A 48 -5.79 -6.88 0.91
N GLU A 49 -5.00 -7.94 0.87
CA GLU A 49 -5.31 -9.23 0.26
C GLU A 49 -5.04 -10.37 1.24
N SER A 50 -5.87 -11.41 1.19
CA SER A 50 -5.66 -12.66 1.93
C SER A 50 -5.99 -13.86 1.04
N GLU A 51 -5.15 -14.90 1.08
CA GLU A 51 -5.37 -16.17 0.39
C GLU A 51 -4.94 -17.34 1.29
N GLY A 52 -5.93 -18.12 1.75
CA GLY A 52 -5.72 -19.17 2.75
C GLY A 52 -5.13 -18.60 4.04
N MET A 53 -3.99 -19.15 4.48
CA MET A 53 -3.23 -18.66 5.64
C MET A 53 -2.31 -17.47 5.32
N THR A 54 -2.29 -16.97 4.09
CA THR A 54 -1.41 -15.86 3.66
C THR A 54 -2.16 -14.53 3.71
N ARG A 55 -1.51 -13.49 4.23
CA ARG A 55 -1.99 -12.11 4.27
C ARG A 55 -0.93 -11.19 3.67
N ARG A 56 -1.37 -10.21 2.88
CA ARG A 56 -0.53 -9.16 2.28
C ARG A 56 -1.25 -7.82 2.45
N VAL A 57 -0.62 -6.84 3.07
CA VAL A 57 -1.22 -5.51 3.32
C VAL A 57 -0.23 -4.42 2.96
N ILE A 58 -0.69 -3.41 2.22
CA ILE A 58 0.06 -2.18 2.03
C ILE A 58 -0.41 -1.16 3.08
N LEU A 59 0.52 -0.71 3.89
CA LEU A 59 0.34 0.24 4.98
C LEU A 59 1.04 1.56 4.64
N VAL A 60 0.43 2.68 5.02
CA VAL A 60 1.04 4.01 4.97
C VAL A 60 1.20 4.54 6.39
N ASP A 61 2.43 4.69 6.85
CA ASP A 61 3.13 5.97 6.69
C ASP A 61 2.46 7.31 7.08
N THR A 62 1.29 7.41 7.72
CA THR A 62 0.59 8.73 7.79
C THR A 62 1.37 9.91 8.39
N THR A 63 2.51 9.70 9.06
CA THR A 63 3.39 10.75 9.59
C THR A 63 4.54 11.10 8.62
N THR A 64 5.04 10.14 7.84
CA THR A 64 6.20 10.30 6.93
C THR A 64 5.88 10.08 5.44
N GLY A 65 4.65 9.67 5.13
CA GLY A 65 4.15 9.18 3.85
C GLY A 65 4.66 7.79 3.42
N VAL A 66 5.62 7.18 4.12
CA VAL A 66 6.29 5.93 3.70
C VAL A 66 5.36 4.71 3.60
N CYS A 67 5.43 4.01 2.47
CA CYS A 67 4.69 2.78 2.21
C CYS A 67 5.43 1.54 2.71
N TYR A 68 4.71 0.61 3.35
CA TYR A 68 5.21 -0.68 3.82
C TYR A 68 4.36 -1.83 3.30
N LEU A 69 4.99 -2.97 3.05
CA LEU A 69 4.33 -4.27 2.91
C LEU A 69 4.39 -5.01 4.26
N GLU A 70 3.22 -5.28 4.86
CA GLU A 70 3.07 -6.36 5.83
C GLU A 70 2.77 -7.65 5.07
N PHE A 71 3.60 -8.67 5.30
CA PHE A 71 3.38 -10.02 4.79
C PHE A 71 3.33 -11.00 5.96
N ALA A 72 2.30 -11.83 6.01
CA ALA A 72 2.21 -12.92 6.98
C ALA A 72 1.73 -14.22 6.32
N ARG A 73 2.21 -15.36 6.83
CA ARG A 73 1.71 -16.69 6.49
C ARG A 73 1.67 -17.56 7.74
N GLY A 74 0.46 -17.87 8.21
CA GLY A 74 0.27 -18.52 9.51
C GLY A 74 0.77 -17.64 10.64
N SER A 75 1.65 -18.17 11.50
CA SER A 75 2.28 -17.44 12.61
C SER A 75 3.57 -16.70 12.24
N ALA A 76 4.08 -16.86 11.02
CA ALA A 76 5.28 -16.15 10.54
C ALA A 76 4.88 -14.90 9.75
N GLY A 77 5.66 -13.83 9.84
CA GLY A 77 5.43 -12.62 9.06
C GLY A 77 6.51 -11.56 9.26
N GLY A 78 6.37 -10.42 8.59
CA GLY A 78 7.28 -9.30 8.66
C GLY A 78 6.70 -8.03 8.04
N LEU A 79 7.35 -6.91 8.33
CA LEU A 79 7.04 -5.58 7.80
C LEU A 79 8.28 -5.04 7.08
N THR A 80 8.13 -4.66 5.81
CA THR A 80 9.24 -4.20 4.97
C THR A 80 8.84 -2.91 4.26
N PRO A 81 9.66 -1.84 4.26
CA PRO A 81 9.38 -0.64 3.46
C PRO A 81 9.39 -1.01 1.97
N LEU A 82 8.42 -0.48 1.21
CA LEU A 82 8.49 -0.54 -0.24
C LEU A 82 9.61 0.40 -0.71
N LEU A 83 10.47 -0.09 -1.60
CA LEU A 83 11.59 0.68 -2.15
C LEU A 83 11.36 0.98 -3.64
N ASP A 84 11.79 2.15 -4.07
CA ASP A 84 11.87 2.54 -5.48
C ASP A 84 13.07 1.89 -6.20
N ALA A 85 13.21 2.16 -7.51
CA ALA A 85 14.31 1.65 -8.33
C ALA A 85 15.71 2.16 -7.90
N HIS A 86 15.79 3.15 -7.00
CA HIS A 86 17.03 3.68 -6.42
C HIS A 86 17.28 3.20 -4.97
N GLY A 87 16.42 2.31 -4.45
CA GLY A 87 16.52 1.80 -3.07
C GLY A 87 16.02 2.78 -2.01
N LYS A 88 15.32 3.86 -2.38
CA LYS A 88 14.71 4.80 -1.43
C LYS A 88 13.29 4.35 -1.05
N PRO A 89 12.80 4.64 0.17
CA PRO A 89 11.42 4.35 0.53
C PRO A 89 10.42 5.04 -0.40
N VAL A 90 9.41 4.31 -0.86
CA VAL A 90 8.26 4.86 -1.58
C VAL A 90 7.41 5.67 -0.60
N VAL A 91 7.05 6.89 -0.99
CA VAL A 91 6.26 7.83 -0.20
C VAL A 91 4.95 8.12 -0.93
N ALA A 92 3.81 7.79 -0.32
CA ALA A 92 2.49 8.14 -0.83
C ALA A 92 2.19 9.63 -0.61
N SER A 93 1.33 10.18 -1.45
CA SER A 93 0.80 11.54 -1.26
C SER A 93 -0.37 11.53 -0.26
N PRO A 94 -0.56 12.58 0.57
CA PRO A 94 -1.63 12.61 1.58
C PRO A 94 -3.04 12.32 1.04
N GLY A 95 -3.33 12.69 -0.22
CA GLY A 95 -4.62 12.42 -0.86
C GLY A 95 -4.90 10.95 -1.16
N GLU A 96 -3.89 10.08 -1.17
CA GLU A 96 -4.04 8.63 -1.40
C GLU A 96 -4.34 7.84 -0.13
N TYR A 97 -4.15 8.46 1.05
CA TYR A 97 -4.31 7.78 2.34
C TYR A 97 -5.02 8.60 3.42
N LEU A 98 -5.62 9.76 3.13
CA LEU A 98 -6.45 10.51 4.09
C LEU A 98 -7.96 10.57 3.72
N THR A 99 -8.37 9.92 2.62
CA THR A 99 -9.77 9.66 2.26
C THR A 99 -10.24 8.33 2.84
#